data_AF-A0A5B8JBS5-F1
#
_entry.id   AF-A0A5B8JBS5-F1
#
_cell.length_a   1.000
_cell.length_b   1.000
_cell.length_c   1.000
_cell.angle_alpha   90.00
_cell.angle_beta   90.00
_cell.angle_gamma   90.00
#
_symmetry.space_group_name_H-M   'P 1'
#
loop_
_entity.id
_entity.type
_entity.pdbx_description
1 polymer ?
#
loop_
_entity_poly.entity_id
_entity_poly.type
_entity_poly.pdbx_seq_one_letter_code
_entity_poly.pdbx_strand_id
1 'polypeptide(L)'
;MRRPLKIALVPTIALAFSAIGPLPASPAAAASTTWSCSPWGWHYPASHFEATVMLCLGESLGQLTPSLTSECKQNDSLAGWVRKECTASNLNYRLTSPDGTVYNGKLPDGTGYYFDIYGTTTHKCAVGEWTYEQQSTHTLNTAAGGSGDTSETHKINVASCS
;
A
#
# COMPACT_ATOMS: atom_id res chain seq x y z
N MET A 1 -51.59 57.65 60.05
CA MET A 1 -51.91 56.21 60.14
C MET A 1 -50.78 55.43 59.49
N ARG A 2 -49.99 54.66 60.26
CA ARG A 2 -48.81 53.92 59.78
C ARG A 2 -49.23 52.54 59.27
N ARG A 3 -48.86 52.17 58.04
CA ARG A 3 -48.99 50.81 57.49
C ARG A 3 -47.60 50.16 57.35
N PRO A 4 -47.43 48.86 57.62
CA PRO A 4 -46.12 48.22 57.67
C PRO A 4 -45.58 47.81 56.28
N LEU A 5 -44.26 47.96 56.14
CA LEU A 5 -43.43 47.58 55.00
C LEU A 5 -43.23 46.05 54.99
N LYS A 6 -43.62 45.37 53.90
CA LYS A 6 -43.30 43.95 53.68
C LYS A 6 -42.02 43.84 52.84
N ILE A 7 -40.97 43.31 53.45
CA ILE A 7 -39.70 42.96 52.83
C ILE A 7 -39.87 41.57 52.18
N ALA A 8 -39.62 41.47 50.87
CA ALA A 8 -39.55 40.19 50.16
C ALA A 8 -38.08 39.80 49.96
N LEU A 9 -37.71 38.62 50.46
CA LEU A 9 -36.40 38.01 50.25
C LEU A 9 -36.24 37.59 48.78
N VAL A 10 -35.11 37.95 48.18
CA VAL A 10 -34.64 37.41 46.89
C VAL A 10 -33.72 36.22 47.18
N PRO A 11 -33.94 35.03 46.60
CA PRO A 11 -32.97 33.95 46.70
C PRO A 11 -31.84 34.15 45.67
N THR A 12 -30.62 34.30 46.17
CA THR A 12 -29.38 34.29 45.40
C THR A 12 -29.08 32.85 44.95
N ILE A 13 -29.11 32.59 43.64
CA ILE A 13 -28.70 31.31 43.05
C ILE A 13 -27.17 31.35 42.89
N ALA A 14 -26.46 30.51 43.64
CA ALA A 14 -25.03 30.29 43.47
C ALA A 14 -24.78 29.33 42.29
N LEU A 15 -24.09 29.80 41.26
CA LEU A 15 -23.58 28.99 40.15
C LEU A 15 -22.26 28.32 40.59
N ALA A 16 -22.28 27.00 40.72
CA ALA A 16 -21.07 26.20 40.89
C ALA A 16 -20.33 26.09 39.55
N PHE A 17 -19.09 26.61 39.50
CA PHE A 17 -18.16 26.38 38.39
C PHE A 17 -17.53 25.00 38.57
N SER A 18 -17.88 24.05 37.71
CA SER A 18 -17.18 22.78 37.58
C SER A 18 -15.86 23.00 36.85
N ALA A 19 -14.74 22.68 37.51
CA ALA A 19 -13.42 22.65 36.89
C ALA A 19 -13.37 21.56 35.82
N ILE A 20 -13.15 21.95 34.56
CA ILE A 20 -12.97 21.03 33.43
C ILE A 20 -11.50 20.64 33.42
N GLY A 21 -11.21 19.38 33.75
CA GLY A 21 -9.87 18.80 33.62
C GLY A 21 -9.40 18.79 32.16
N PRO A 22 -8.08 18.72 31.90
CA PRO A 22 -7.54 18.68 30.54
C PRO A 22 -8.07 17.45 29.80
N LEU A 23 -8.59 17.67 28.59
CA LEU A 23 -9.02 16.61 27.68
C LEU A 23 -7.84 15.68 27.39
N PRO A 24 -8.05 14.35 27.34
CA PRO A 24 -7.02 13.42 26.89
C PRO A 24 -6.60 13.78 25.47
N ALA A 25 -5.28 13.83 25.23
CA ALA A 25 -4.73 14.05 23.90
C ALA A 25 -5.31 13.01 22.94
N SER A 26 -5.93 13.47 21.85
CA SER A 26 -6.40 12.60 20.79
C SER A 26 -5.27 11.68 20.34
N PRO A 27 -5.52 10.38 20.12
CA PRO A 27 -4.50 9.49 19.58
C PRO A 27 -4.00 10.07 18.26
N ALA A 28 -2.68 10.19 18.12
CA ALA A 28 -2.06 10.57 16.86
C ALA A 28 -2.60 9.63 15.78
N ALA A 29 -3.23 10.20 14.75
CA ALA A 29 -3.69 9.42 13.61
C ALA A 29 -2.48 8.64 13.08
N ALA A 30 -2.58 7.31 13.05
CA ALA A 30 -1.58 6.48 12.41
C ALA A 30 -1.43 6.98 10.97
N ALA A 31 -0.20 7.33 10.57
CA ALA A 31 0.07 7.79 9.21
C ALA A 31 -0.42 6.70 8.24
N SER A 32 -1.41 7.04 7.42
CA SER A 32 -1.96 6.12 6.42
C SER A 32 -0.96 5.95 5.29
N THR A 33 -0.57 4.71 4.98
CA THR A 33 0.31 4.44 3.84
C THR A 33 -0.40 4.76 2.52
N THR A 34 0.19 5.63 1.71
CA THR A 34 -0.37 5.99 0.39
C THR A 34 0.31 5.20 -0.71
N TRP A 35 -0.44 4.53 -1.57
CA TRP A 35 0.10 3.68 -2.63
C TRP A 35 -0.02 4.33 -4.01
N SER A 36 1.07 4.31 -4.77
CA SER A 36 1.11 4.68 -6.19
C SER A 36 1.48 3.44 -7.00
N CYS A 37 0.60 3.01 -7.90
CA CYS A 37 0.75 1.76 -8.66
C CYS A 37 0.85 2.01 -10.16
N SER A 38 1.61 1.15 -10.85
CA SER A 38 1.55 1.05 -12.31
C SER A 38 0.25 0.38 -12.76
N PRO A 39 -0.16 0.58 -14.02
CA PRO A 39 -1.14 -0.30 -14.66
C PRO A 39 -0.67 -1.75 -14.61
N TRP A 40 -1.61 -2.70 -14.60
CA TRP A 40 -1.31 -4.13 -14.69
C TRP A 40 -0.62 -4.46 -16.01
N GLY A 41 0.54 -5.13 -15.94
CA GLY A 41 1.28 -5.62 -17.10
C GLY A 41 1.08 -7.13 -17.29
N TRP A 42 0.89 -7.56 -18.55
CA TRP A 42 0.74 -8.98 -18.92
C TRP A 42 2.03 -9.53 -19.51
N HIS A 43 2.60 -10.59 -18.93
CA HIS A 43 3.86 -11.19 -19.41
C HIS A 43 3.81 -12.71 -19.56
N TYR A 44 4.41 -13.19 -20.65
CA TYR A 44 4.27 -14.57 -21.10
C TYR A 44 5.58 -15.17 -21.65
N PRO A 45 5.85 -16.44 -21.33
CA PRO A 45 6.76 -17.28 -22.12
C PRO A 45 6.07 -18.47 -22.83
N ALA A 46 4.80 -18.81 -22.54
CA ALA A 46 4.15 -20.01 -23.10
C ALA A 46 2.67 -19.82 -23.48
N SER A 47 2.18 -20.60 -24.45
CA SER A 47 0.84 -20.45 -25.07
C SER A 47 -0.37 -20.73 -24.17
N HIS A 48 -0.15 -21.26 -22.96
CA HIS A 48 -1.21 -21.69 -22.04
C HIS A 48 -0.96 -21.29 -20.59
N PHE A 49 0.02 -20.42 -20.32
CA PHE A 49 0.35 -19.91 -18.98
C PHE A 49 0.51 -18.39 -19.04
N GLU A 50 -0.03 -17.69 -18.04
CA GLU A 50 -0.05 -16.24 -17.91
C GLU A 50 0.38 -15.83 -16.50
N ALA A 51 1.31 -14.88 -16.39
CA ALA A 51 1.60 -14.18 -15.14
C ALA A 51 1.25 -12.69 -15.32
N THR A 52 0.51 -12.15 -14.36
CA THR A 52 0.19 -10.73 -14.29
C THR A 52 0.85 -10.13 -13.08
N VAL A 53 1.52 -9.00 -13.28
CA VAL A 53 2.19 -8.27 -12.21
C VAL A 53 1.71 -6.82 -12.15
N MET A 54 1.65 -6.28 -10.95
CA MET A 54 1.44 -4.86 -10.69
C MET A 54 2.51 -4.37 -9.73
N LEU A 55 3.20 -3.29 -10.11
CA LEU A 55 4.26 -2.70 -9.30
C LEU A 55 3.71 -1.48 -8.57
N CYS A 56 3.95 -1.39 -7.27
CA CYS A 56 3.54 -0.21 -6.50
C CYS A 56 4.66 0.32 -5.61
N LEU A 57 4.55 1.60 -5.26
CA LEU A 57 5.34 2.28 -4.26
C LEU A 57 4.41 2.78 -3.16
N GLY A 58 4.60 2.27 -1.95
CA GLY A 58 3.86 2.66 -0.75
C GLY A 58 4.65 3.69 0.05
N GLU A 59 4.07 4.86 0.30
CA GLU A 59 4.67 5.91 1.11
C GLU A 59 4.22 5.80 2.56
N SER A 60 5.17 5.83 3.49
CA SER A 60 4.92 5.91 4.92
C SER A 60 6.07 6.62 5.62
N LEU A 61 5.77 7.69 6.37
CA LEU A 61 6.73 8.44 7.18
C LEU A 61 7.95 8.94 6.37
N GLY A 62 7.70 9.46 5.16
CA GLY A 62 8.72 10.01 4.28
C GLY A 62 9.59 8.94 3.61
N GLN A 63 9.21 7.67 3.68
CA GLN A 63 9.91 6.56 3.04
C GLN A 63 9.00 5.78 2.10
N LEU A 64 9.58 5.26 1.01
CA LEU A 64 8.90 4.43 0.03
C LEU A 64 9.25 2.95 0.22
N THR A 65 8.22 2.11 0.11
CA THR A 65 8.29 0.66 0.10
C THR A 65 7.86 0.14 -1.26
N PRO A 66 8.74 -0.56 -2.00
CA PRO A 66 8.33 -1.23 -3.23
C PRO A 66 7.43 -2.44 -2.93
N SER A 67 6.48 -2.69 -3.81
CA SER A 67 5.67 -3.90 -3.77
C SER A 67 5.43 -4.47 -5.17
N LEU A 68 5.13 -5.76 -5.18
CA LEU A 68 4.71 -6.50 -6.35
C LEU A 68 3.48 -7.31 -5.99
N THR A 69 2.39 -7.07 -6.70
CA THR A 69 1.22 -7.95 -6.72
C THR A 69 1.38 -8.92 -7.88
N SER A 70 1.05 -10.20 -7.68
CA SER A 70 1.11 -11.22 -8.72
C SER A 70 -0.14 -12.07 -8.78
N GLU A 71 -0.51 -12.46 -9.99
CA GLU A 71 -1.54 -13.44 -10.31
C GLU A 71 -1.05 -14.36 -11.43
N CYS A 72 -1.31 -15.66 -11.32
CA CYS A 72 -0.98 -16.63 -12.36
C CYS A 72 -2.23 -17.35 -12.86
N LYS A 73 -2.31 -17.57 -14.18
CA LYS A 73 -3.39 -18.31 -14.82
C LYS A 73 -2.86 -19.32 -15.82
N GLN A 74 -3.63 -20.38 -16.03
CA GLN A 74 -3.39 -21.37 -17.05
C GLN A 74 -4.63 -21.47 -17.94
N ASN A 75 -4.44 -21.51 -19.26
CA ASN A 75 -5.53 -21.73 -20.20
C ASN A 75 -5.87 -23.21 -20.25
N ASP A 76 -6.97 -23.57 -19.62
CA ASP A 76 -7.56 -24.90 -19.65
C ASP A 76 -8.45 -25.02 -20.90
N SER A 77 -8.30 -26.12 -21.64
CA SER A 77 -9.04 -26.32 -22.90
C SER A 77 -10.56 -26.41 -22.73
N LEU A 78 -11.05 -26.71 -21.52
CA LEU A 78 -12.47 -26.85 -21.20
C LEU A 78 -13.02 -25.65 -20.42
N ALA A 79 -12.20 -25.05 -19.56
CA ALA A 79 -12.61 -23.97 -18.65
C ALA A 79 -12.09 -22.57 -19.03
N GLY A 80 -11.23 -22.45 -20.04
CA GLY A 80 -10.55 -21.21 -20.40
C GLY A 80 -9.48 -20.84 -19.36
N TRP A 81 -9.22 -19.55 -19.17
CA TRP A 81 -8.20 -19.08 -18.23
C TRP A 81 -8.63 -19.29 -16.77
N VAL A 82 -7.93 -20.16 -16.06
CA VAL A 82 -8.18 -20.47 -14.64
C VAL A 82 -6.98 -20.05 -13.80
N ARG A 83 -7.23 -19.37 -12.68
CA ARG A 83 -6.19 -19.06 -11.69
C ARG A 83 -5.52 -20.34 -11.19
N LYS A 84 -4.19 -20.30 -11.13
CA LYS A 84 -3.38 -21.37 -10.57
C LYS A 84 -2.47 -20.80 -9.51
N GLU A 85 -2.18 -21.62 -8.52
CA GLU A 85 -1.15 -21.28 -7.56
C GLU A 85 0.19 -21.20 -8.30
N CYS A 86 0.96 -20.16 -8.01
CA CYS A 86 2.30 -20.02 -8.51
C CYS A 86 3.22 -19.44 -7.45
N THR A 87 4.52 -19.65 -7.67
CA THR A 87 5.60 -19.05 -6.89
C THR A 87 6.30 -18.00 -7.74
N ALA A 88 6.49 -16.79 -7.20
CA ALA A 88 7.36 -15.77 -7.76
C ALA A 88 8.67 -15.74 -6.96
N SER A 89 9.79 -15.79 -7.69
CA SER A 89 11.15 -15.81 -7.13
C SER A 89 12.09 -14.95 -7.96
N ASN A 90 13.35 -14.81 -7.52
CA ASN A 90 14.36 -13.98 -8.20
C ASN A 90 13.91 -12.53 -8.40
N LEU A 91 13.09 -12.03 -7.47
CA LEU A 91 12.40 -10.73 -7.55
C LEU A 91 13.36 -9.56 -7.33
N ASN A 92 14.20 -9.26 -8.31
CA ASN A 92 15.10 -8.12 -8.27
C ASN A 92 14.36 -6.85 -8.73
N TYR A 93 14.72 -5.70 -8.17
CA TYR A 93 14.20 -4.43 -8.61
C TYR A 93 15.29 -3.36 -8.74
N ARG A 94 14.99 -2.40 -9.62
CA ARG A 94 15.72 -1.13 -9.75
C ARG A 94 14.70 0.01 -9.77
N LEU A 95 14.81 0.90 -8.78
CA LEU A 95 14.03 2.13 -8.69
C LEU A 95 14.93 3.31 -9.07
N THR A 96 14.45 4.17 -9.95
CA THR A 96 15.09 5.45 -10.25
C THR A 96 14.16 6.57 -9.81
N SER A 97 14.61 7.42 -8.90
CA SER A 97 13.86 8.58 -8.39
C SER A 97 13.80 9.71 -9.43
N PRO A 98 12.93 10.72 -9.21
CA PRO A 98 12.81 11.88 -10.10
C PRO A 98 14.11 12.68 -10.28
N ASP A 99 15.00 12.67 -9.28
CA ASP A 99 16.32 13.33 -9.34
C ASP A 99 17.41 12.46 -9.98
N GLY A 100 17.08 11.25 -10.41
CA GLY A 100 17.99 10.30 -11.06
C GLY A 100 18.75 9.39 -10.09
N THR A 101 18.52 9.47 -8.79
CA THR A 101 19.10 8.52 -7.82
C THR A 101 18.58 7.11 -8.07
N VAL A 102 19.47 6.12 -8.03
CA VAL A 102 19.14 4.72 -8.33
C VAL A 102 19.23 3.87 -7.06
N TYR A 103 18.18 3.09 -6.81
CA TYR A 103 18.10 2.13 -5.73
C TYR A 103 17.89 0.73 -6.31
N ASN A 104 18.75 -0.21 -5.93
CA ASN A 104 18.60 -1.61 -6.33
C ASN A 104 18.28 -2.45 -5.10
N GLY A 105 17.50 -3.50 -5.29
CA GLY A 105 17.20 -4.42 -4.20
C GLY A 105 16.52 -5.70 -4.68
N LYS A 106 16.06 -6.47 -3.71
CA LYS A 106 15.34 -7.72 -3.93
C LYS A 106 14.10 -7.76 -3.04
N LEU A 107 12.97 -8.16 -3.60
CA LEU A 107 11.75 -8.47 -2.85
C LEU A 107 11.81 -9.92 -2.32
N PRO A 108 11.14 -10.24 -1.20
CA PRO A 108 11.02 -11.63 -0.77
C PRO A 108 10.27 -12.46 -1.81
N ASP A 109 10.53 -13.76 -1.85
CA ASP A 109 9.77 -14.68 -2.70
C ASP A 109 8.32 -14.79 -2.18
N GLY A 110 7.37 -15.09 -3.07
CA GLY A 110 5.96 -15.22 -2.71
C GLY A 110 5.29 -16.36 -3.44
N THR A 111 4.25 -16.94 -2.81
CA THR A 111 3.50 -18.06 -3.36
C THR A 111 2.02 -17.87 -3.09
N GLY A 112 1.18 -18.19 -4.07
CA GLY A 112 -0.27 -18.19 -3.94
C GLY A 112 -0.98 -18.14 -5.28
N TYR A 113 -2.31 -18.08 -5.24
CA TYR A 113 -3.14 -17.84 -6.44
C TYR A 113 -3.21 -16.35 -6.82
N TYR A 114 -3.10 -15.50 -5.80
CA TYR A 114 -3.02 -14.05 -5.85
C TYR A 114 -2.29 -13.62 -4.59
N PHE A 115 -1.22 -12.84 -4.71
CA PHE A 115 -0.43 -12.43 -3.56
C PHE A 115 0.23 -11.08 -3.75
N ASP A 116 0.42 -10.39 -2.64
CA ASP A 116 1.16 -9.15 -2.53
C ASP A 116 2.46 -9.38 -1.78
N ILE A 117 3.56 -8.90 -2.36
CA ILE A 117 4.90 -8.96 -1.80
C ILE A 117 5.34 -7.53 -1.51
N TYR A 118 5.76 -7.28 -0.28
CA TYR A 118 6.29 -6.00 0.14
C TYR A 118 7.79 -6.11 0.38
N GLY A 119 8.54 -5.15 -0.17
CA GLY A 119 9.95 -4.97 0.13
C GLY A 119 10.16 -4.31 1.48
N THR A 120 11.42 -3.99 1.78
CA THR A 120 11.76 -3.21 2.97
C THR A 120 11.65 -1.71 2.69
N THR A 121 11.09 -0.98 3.66
CA THR A 121 11.00 0.49 3.65
C THR A 121 12.41 1.08 3.71
N THR A 122 12.96 1.53 2.58
CA THR A 122 14.39 1.88 2.51
C THR A 122 14.71 3.12 1.69
N HIS A 123 13.75 3.66 0.92
CA HIS A 123 14.03 4.73 -0.03
C HIS A 123 13.41 6.04 0.44
N LYS A 124 14.19 7.13 0.44
CA LYS A 124 13.66 8.44 0.76
C LYS A 124 12.55 8.80 -0.24
N CYS A 125 11.39 9.20 0.26
CA CYS A 125 10.30 9.63 -0.61
C CYS A 125 10.68 10.93 -1.34
N ALA A 126 10.35 10.97 -2.63
CA ALA A 126 10.43 12.16 -3.46
C ALA A 126 9.18 12.22 -4.35
N VAL A 127 8.57 13.40 -4.43
CA VAL A 127 7.41 13.64 -5.29
C VAL A 127 7.84 13.69 -6.75
N GLY A 128 7.07 13.06 -7.64
CA GLY A 128 7.29 13.05 -9.09
C GLY A 128 7.29 11.65 -9.71
N GLU A 129 7.78 11.57 -10.93
CA GLU A 129 7.85 10.32 -11.70
C GLU A 129 9.05 9.46 -11.27
N TRP A 130 8.75 8.26 -10.79
CA TRP A 130 9.71 7.20 -10.52
C TRP A 130 9.71 6.18 -11.65
N THR A 131 10.89 5.65 -12.00
CA THR A 131 10.98 4.46 -12.87
C THR A 131 11.18 3.23 -12.00
N TYR A 132 10.29 2.25 -12.10
CA TYR A 132 10.35 0.98 -11.40
C TYR A 132 10.56 -0.14 -12.41
N GLU A 133 11.78 -0.69 -12.42
CA GLU A 133 12.15 -1.91 -13.13
C GLU A 133 12.08 -3.11 -12.18
N GLN A 134 11.49 -4.22 -12.62
CA GLN A 134 11.33 -5.42 -11.82
C GLN A 134 11.56 -6.67 -12.68
N GLN A 135 12.36 -7.60 -12.17
CA GLN A 135 12.62 -8.90 -12.81
C GLN A 135 12.21 -10.02 -11.84
N SER A 136 11.55 -11.05 -12.35
CA SER A 136 11.17 -12.24 -11.56
C SER A 136 11.05 -13.49 -12.40
N THR A 137 11.07 -14.63 -11.72
CA THR A 137 10.73 -15.94 -12.27
C THR A 137 9.43 -16.41 -11.61
N HIS A 138 8.39 -16.65 -12.40
CA HIS A 138 7.11 -17.23 -11.98
C HIS A 138 7.04 -18.70 -12.35
N THR A 139 6.67 -19.56 -11.40
CA THR A 139 6.53 -21.01 -11.61
C THR A 139 5.14 -21.48 -11.16
N LEU A 140 4.41 -22.16 -12.03
CA LEU A 140 3.12 -22.77 -11.71
C LEU A 140 3.29 -23.99 -10.81
N ASN A 141 2.52 -24.04 -9.72
CA ASN A 141 2.45 -25.18 -8.82
C ASN A 141 1.35 -26.15 -9.29
N THR A 142 1.48 -26.68 -10.50
CA THR A 142 0.56 -27.68 -11.06
C THR A 142 1.33 -28.90 -11.58
N ALA A 143 0.65 -30.02 -11.78
CA ALA A 143 1.27 -31.21 -12.37
C ALA A 143 1.79 -30.99 -13.81
N ALA A 144 1.16 -30.08 -14.56
CA ALA A 144 1.63 -29.66 -15.88
C ALA A 144 2.89 -28.78 -15.80
N GLY A 145 3.17 -28.21 -14.63
CA GLY A 145 4.27 -27.29 -14.41
C GLY A 145 4.18 -26.03 -15.29
N GLY A 146 5.31 -25.37 -15.46
CA GLY A 146 5.47 -24.14 -16.23
C GLY A 146 6.26 -23.12 -15.44
N SER A 147 7.33 -22.60 -16.04
CA SER A 147 8.13 -21.52 -15.46
C SER A 147 8.44 -20.48 -16.52
N GLY A 148 8.52 -19.24 -16.09
CA GLY A 148 8.70 -18.09 -16.97
C GLY A 148 9.35 -16.93 -16.25
N ASP A 149 10.29 -16.28 -16.92
CA ASP A 149 10.85 -15.03 -16.44
C ASP A 149 10.01 -13.86 -16.96
N THR A 150 9.78 -12.87 -16.08
CA THR A 150 9.10 -11.61 -16.38
C THR A 150 10.06 -10.46 -16.10
N SER A 151 10.01 -9.42 -16.91
CA SER A 151 10.85 -8.23 -16.73
C SER A 151 10.07 -6.97 -17.12
N GLU A 152 9.59 -6.25 -16.11
CA GLU A 152 8.79 -5.04 -16.28
C GLU A 152 9.56 -3.77 -16.05
N THR A 153 9.11 -2.72 -16.72
CA THR A 153 9.53 -1.35 -16.44
C THR A 153 8.31 -0.45 -16.50
N HIS A 154 8.03 0.23 -15.40
CA HIS A 154 6.91 1.14 -15.28
C HIS A 154 7.33 2.50 -14.75
N LYS A 155 6.57 3.52 -15.17
CA LYS A 155 6.63 4.86 -14.57
C LYS A 155 5.51 4.96 -13.53
N ILE A 156 5.87 5.32 -12.31
CA ILE A 156 4.96 5.48 -11.18
C ILE A 156 5.05 6.92 -10.69
N ASN A 157 3.94 7.64 -10.68
CA ASN A 157 3.91 9.02 -10.20
C ASN A 157 3.56 9.06 -8.71
N VAL A 158 4.51 9.47 -7.87
CA VAL A 158 4.30 9.69 -6.44
C VAL A 158 3.81 11.13 -6.25
N ALA A 159 2.53 11.30 -5.89
CA ALA A 159 1.89 12.61 -5.82
C ALA A 159 2.23 13.41 -4.56
N SER A 160 2.61 12.74 -3.47
CA SER A 160 2.89 13.37 -2.17
C SER A 160 3.85 12.51 -1.34
N CYS A 161 4.59 13.16 -0.45
CA CYS A 161 5.38 12.54 0.61
C CYS A 161 4.99 13.18 1.95
N SER A 162 4.92 12.40 3.03
CA SER A 162 4.61 12.88 4.38
C SER A 162 5.80 13.46 5.13
#